data_AF-X1PPA9-F1
#
_entry.id   AF-X1PPA9-F1
#
_cell.length_a   1.000
_cell.length_b   1.000
_cell.length_c   1.000
_cell.angle_alpha   90.00
_cell.angle_beta   90.00
_cell.angle_gamma   90.00
#
_symmetry.space_group_name_H-M   'P 1'
#
loop_
_entity.id
_entity.type
_entity.pdbx_description
1 polymer ?
#
loop_
_entity_poly.entity_id
_entity_poly.type
_entity_poly.pdbx_seq_one_letter_code
_entity_poly.pdbx_strand_id
1 'polypeptide(L)' 'MNKKIAVLGAGNGGYTMAADLSMVGYEVNLYELPEYAENLKPIIERGGIEIVSCTPAGEEPWN' A
#
# COMPACT_ATOMS: atom_id res chain seq x y z
N MET A 1 -3.51 -21.08 -6.23
CA MET A 1 -3.15 -20.51 -4.92
C MET A 1 -2.55 -19.14 -5.16
N ASN A 2 -3.12 -18.08 -4.56
CA ASN A 2 -2.51 -16.75 -4.64
C ASN A 2 -1.25 -16.76 -3.77
N LYS A 3 -0.13 -16.25 -4.29
CA LYS A 3 1.11 -16.18 -3.52
C LYS A 3 0.92 -15.18 -2.38
N LYS A 4 1.43 -15.54 -1.19
CA LYS A 4 1.49 -14.64 -0.04
C LYS A 4 2.78 -13.83 -0.11
N ILE A 5 2.69 -12.51 0.04
CA ILE A 5 3.82 -11.58 0.00
C ILE A 5 3.86 -10.78 1.29
N ALA A 6 5.05 -10.61 1.85
CA ALA A 6 5.30 -9.67 2.94
C ALA A 6 6.03 -8.44 2.40
N VAL A 7 5.48 -7.26 2.65
CA VAL A 7 6.13 -5.97 2.40
C VAL A 7 6.63 -5.43 3.73
N LEU A 8 7.95 -5.23 3.85
CA LEU A 8 8.60 -4.79 5.08
C LEU A 8 8.91 -3.29 4.98
N GLY A 9 8.28 -2.50 5.85
CA GLY A 9 8.36 -1.05 5.89
C GLY A 9 7.06 -0.41 5.42
N ALA A 10 6.45 0.41 6.28
CA ALA A 10 5.19 1.13 6.07
C ALA A 10 5.46 2.61 5.76
N GLY A 11 6.38 2.88 4.85
CA GLY A 11 6.54 4.20 4.23
C GLY A 11 5.76 4.31 2.91
N ASN A 12 5.86 5.45 2.23
CA ASN A 12 5.19 5.67 0.93
C ASN A 12 5.45 4.54 -0.09
N GLY A 13 6.69 4.05 -0.17
CA GLY A 13 7.04 2.94 -1.06
C GLY A 13 6.40 1.61 -0.65
N GLY A 14 6.33 1.35 0.66
CA GLY A 14 5.67 0.16 1.21
C GLY A 14 4.17 0.16 0.95
N TYR A 15 3.51 1.30 1.12
CA TYR A 15 2.10 1.47 0.78
C TYR A 15 1.84 1.23 -0.70
N THR A 16 2.66 1.85 -1.54
CA THR A 16 2.54 1.74 -3.00
C THR A 16 2.67 0.28 -3.44
N MET A 17 3.70 -0.41 -2.95
CA MET A 17 3.95 -1.81 -3.28
C MET A 17 2.84 -2.73 -2.74
N ALA A 18 2.40 -2.52 -1.50
CA ALA A 18 1.36 -3.34 -0.90
C ALA A 18 0.03 -3.22 -1.64
N ALA A 19 -0.36 -2.01 -2.04
CA ALA A 19 -1.56 -1.78 -2.82
C ALA A 19 -1.44 -2.34 -4.25
N ASP A 20 -0.34 -2.08 -4.95
CA ASP A 20 -0.11 -2.61 -6.32
C ASP A 20 -0.19 -4.14 -6.37
N LEU A 21 0.54 -4.82 -5.48
CA LEU A 21 0.51 -6.28 -5.39
C LEU A 21 -0.87 -6.83 -4.99
N SER A 22 -1.59 -6.12 -4.12
CA SER A 22 -2.96 -6.50 -3.75
C SER A 22 -3.93 -6.36 -4.94
N MET A 23 -3.80 -5.31 -5.74
CA MET A 23 -4.61 -5.08 -6.95
C MET A 23 -4.34 -6.14 -8.04
N VAL A 24 -3.10 -6.64 -8.14
CA VAL A 24 -2.74 -7.76 -9.03
C VAL A 24 -3.30 -9.11 -8.51
N GLY A 25 -3.81 -9.14 -7.27
CA GLY A 25 -4.49 -10.28 -6.68
C GLY A 25 -3.63 -11.10 -5.70
N TYR A 26 -2.46 -10.63 -5.29
CA TYR A 26 -1.70 -11.32 -4.23
C TYR A 26 -2.32 -11.11 -2.85
N GLU A 27 -2.10 -12.07 -1.94
CA GLU A 27 -2.39 -11.85 -0.52
C GLU A 27 -1.18 -11.15 0.10
N VAL A 28 -1.36 -9.92 0.58
CA VAL A 28 -0.25 -9.08 1.04
C VAL A 28 -0.38 -8.79 2.52
N ASN A 29 0.72 -8.99 3.25
CA ASN A 29 0.90 -8.51 4.62
C ASN A 29 1.87 -7.33 4.61
N LEU A 30 1.44 -6.17 5.09
CA LEU A 30 2.29 -5.00 5.29
C LEU A 30 2.77 -4.99 6.75
N TYR A 31 4.08 -4.88 6.95
CA TYR A 31 4.72 -4.88 8.25
C TYR A 31 5.52 -3.61 8.50
N GLU A 32 5.61 -3.23 9.76
CA GLU A 32 6.50 -2.15 10.23
C GLU A 32 7.06 -2.49 11.62
N LEU A 33 8.24 -1.95 11.92
CA LEU A 33 8.84 -2.05 13.25
C LEU A 33 7.93 -1.41 14.32
N PRO A 34 7.90 -1.93 15.55
CA PRO A 34 7.04 -1.39 16.61
C PRO A 34 7.22 0.11 16.87
N GLU A 35 8.45 0.62 16.73
CA GLU A 35 8.76 2.05 16.90
C GLU A 35 8.14 2.96 15.83
N TYR A 36 7.71 2.40 14.68
CA TYR A 36 7.01 3.12 13.62
C TYR A 36 5.57 2.60 13.40
N ALA A 37 4.98 1.89 14.37
CA ALA A 37 3.65 1.30 14.25
C ALA A 37 2.55 2.33 13.91
N GLU A 38 2.74 3.60 14.26
CA GLU A 38 1.84 4.70 13.89
C GLU A 38 1.67 4.85 12.37
N ASN A 39 2.64 4.40 11.55
CA ASN A 39 2.51 4.38 10.10
C ASN A 39 1.37 3.44 9.64
N LEU A 40 1.14 2.32 10.33
CA LEU A 40 0.09 1.37 9.97
C LEU A 40 -1.31 1.83 10.40
N LYS A 41 -1.39 2.68 11.43
CA LYS A 41 -2.66 3.06 12.06
C LYS A 41 -3.69 3.65 11.08
N PRO A 42 -3.36 4.62 10.20
CA PRO A 42 -4.32 5.16 9.24
C PRO A 42 -4.88 4.10 8.28
N ILE A 43 -4.04 3.14 7.88
CA ILE A 43 -4.43 2.06 6.96
C ILE A 43 -5.39 1.10 7.66
N ILE A 44 -5.09 0.74 8.91
CA ILE A 44 -5.93 -0.14 9.72
C ILE A 44 -7.29 0.52 10.00
N GLU A 45 -7.29 1.79 10.42
CA GLU A 45 -8.52 2.54 10.71
C GLU A 45 -9.39 2.74 9.46
N ARG A 46 -8.77 3.00 8.30
CA ARG A 46 -9.46 3.11 7.01
C ARG A 46 -9.95 1.75 6.49
N GLY A 47 -9.29 0.66 6.86
CA GLY A 47 -9.54 -0.67 6.34
C GLY A 47 -8.89 -0.96 4.98
N GLY A 48 -7.85 -0.22 4.60
CA GLY A 48 -7.16 -0.40 3.32
C GLY A 48 -6.33 0.79 2.88
N ILE A 49 -5.71 0.65 1.70
CA ILE A 49 -4.88 1.68 1.06
C ILE A 49 -5.62 2.21 -0.15
N GLU A 50 -5.68 3.53 -0.30
CA GLU A 50 -6.09 4.19 -1.54
C GLU A 50 -4.84 4.62 -2.30
N ILE A 51 -4.77 4.24 -3.58
CA ILE A 51 -3.76 4.73 -4.52
C ILE A 51 -4.45 5.69 -5.47
N VAL A 52 -3.83 6.86 -5.66
CA VAL A 52 -4.17 7.80 -6.72
C VAL A 52 -2.94 7.94 -7.60
N SER A 53 -3.11 7.74 -8.91
CA SER A 53 -2.06 7.98 -9.89
C SER A 53 -2.28 9.33 -10.55
N CYS A 54 -1.27 10.20 -10.51
CA CYS A 54 -1.30 11.48 -11.20
C CYS A 54 -0.15 11.53 -12.22
N THR A 55 -0.38 12.15 -13.38
CA THR A 55 0.70 12.60 -14.25
C THR A 55 1.48 13.72 -13.57
N PRO A 56 2.69 14.08 -14.05
CA PRO A 56 3.40 15.26 -13.57
C PRO A 56 2.60 16.57 -13.68
N ALA A 57 1.60 16.61 -14.58
CA ALA A 57 0.68 17.73 -14.74
C ALA A 57 -0.46 17.74 -13.70
N GLY A 58 -0.56 16.71 -12.84
CA GLY A 58 -1.62 16.57 -11.84
C GLY A 58 -2.91 15.94 -12.37
N GLU A 59 -2.89 15.37 -13.57
CA GLU A 59 -4.07 14.76 -14.21
C GLU A 59 -4.12 13.26 -13.89
N GLU A 60 -5.31 12.72 -13.65
CA GLU A 60 -5.46 11.26 -13.59
C GLU A 60 -5.36 10.68 -15.01
N PRO A 61 -4.53 9.64 -15.23
CA PRO A 61 -4.28 9.10 -16.57
C PRO A 61 -5.48 8.42 -17.23
N TRP A 62 -6.62 8.34 -16.54
CA TRP A 62 -7.85 7.69 -17.00
C TRP A 62 -9.04 8.65 -17.15
N ASN A 63 -8.82 9.96 -16.97
CA ASN A 63 -9.79 11.02 -17.29
C ASN A 63 -9.72 11.46 -18.75
#